data_AF-A0A174VRE2-F1
#
_entry.id   AF-A0A174VRE2-F1
#
_cell.length_a   1.000
_cell.length_b   1.000
_cell.length_c   1.000
_cell.angle_alpha   90.00
_cell.angle_beta   90.00
_cell.angle_gamma   90.00
#
_symmetry.space_group_name_H-M   'P 1'
#
loop_
_entity.id
_entity.type
_entity.pdbx_description
1 polymer ?
#
loop_
_entity_poly.entity_id
_entity_poly.type
_entity_poly.pdbx_seq_one_letter_code
_entity_poly.pdbx_strand_id
1 'polypeptide(L)' 'MFQITYSKKAEKFLRKQDKTTQYRLFTAISKLPLEGNIKKLQGISGYRLRVGNYRVLFDVNGFVVDIIDVGNRGQIYKGV' A
#
# COMPACT_ATOMS: atom_id res chain seq x y z
N MET A 1 11.97 -15.42 3.24
CA MET A 1 12.24 -13.98 3.20
C MET A 1 11.12 -13.33 2.41
N PHE A 2 10.35 -12.42 2.99
CA PHE A 2 9.25 -11.76 2.30
C PHE A 2 9.82 -10.64 1.41
N GLN A 3 9.65 -10.74 0.10
CA GLN A 3 10.22 -9.77 -0.83
C GLN A 3 9.19 -8.73 -1.23
N ILE A 4 9.50 -7.47 -0.92
CA ILE A 4 8.62 -6.36 -1.26
C ILE A 4 8.98 -5.86 -2.65
N THR A 5 7.99 -5.88 -3.52
CA THR A 5 8.07 -5.37 -4.89
C THR A 5 6.96 -4.35 -5.09
N TYR A 6 7.20 -3.34 -5.92
CA TYR A 6 6.23 -2.25 -6.13
C TYR A 6 5.76 -2.27 -7.58
N SER A 7 4.46 -2.05 -7.78
CA SER A 7 3.95 -1.70 -9.10
C SER A 7 4.47 -0.31 -9.52
N LYS A 8 4.52 -0.05 -10.83
CA LYS A 8 4.86 1.28 -11.37
C LYS A 8 3.95 2.38 -10.81
N LYS A 9 2.68 2.05 -10.51
CA LYS A 9 1.71 2.99 -9.94
C LYS A 9 2.08 3.33 -8.49
N ALA A 10 2.35 2.32 -7.67
CA ALA A 10 2.76 2.50 -6.28
C ALA A 10 4.08 3.28 -6.18
N GLU A 11 5.06 2.97 -7.02
CA GLU A 11 6.33 3.70 -7.07
C GLU A 11 6.13 5.17 -7.45
N LYS A 12 5.34 5.45 -8.49
CA LYS A 12 5.01 6.81 -8.91
C LYS A 12 4.28 7.58 -7.81
N PHE A 13 3.42 6.90 -7.05
CA PHE A 13 2.74 7.51 -5.90
C PHE A 13 3.73 7.90 -4.80
N LEU A 14 4.61 6.97 -4.39
CA LEU A 14 5.63 7.21 -3.37
C LEU A 14 6.54 8.38 -3.74
N ARG A 15 7.03 8.41 -4.98
CA ARG A 15 7.93 9.46 -5.48
C ARG A 15 7.32 10.86 -5.42
N LYS A 16 5.98 10.98 -5.44
CA LYS A 16 5.28 12.26 -5.36
C LYS A 16 5.06 12.78 -3.93
N GLN A 17 5.26 11.93 -2.92
CA GLN A 17 5.05 12.33 -1.53
C GLN A 17 6.26 13.12 -1.00
N ASP A 18 6.04 13.92 0.04
CA ASP A 18 7.12 14.55 0.78
C ASP A 18 8.00 13.50 1.51
N LYS A 19 9.21 13.91 1.92
CA LYS A 19 10.20 13.01 2.55
C LYS A 19 9.66 12.33 3.82
N THR A 20 8.90 13.05 4.64
CA THR A 20 8.34 12.52 5.89
C THR A 20 7.31 11.44 5.59
N THR A 21 6.42 11.69 4.63
CA THR A 21 5.41 10.74 4.18
C THR A 21 6.04 9.51 3.53
N GLN A 22 7.04 9.70 2.66
CA GLN A 22 7.81 8.59 2.07
C GLN A 22 8.41 7.71 3.16
N TYR A 23 9.12 8.30 4.13
CA TYR A 23 9.76 7.57 5.22
C TYR A 23 8.75 6.74 6.03
N ARG A 24 7.60 7.34 6.38
CA ARG A 24 6.52 6.65 7.11
C ARG A 24 5.97 5.47 6.31
N LEU A 25 5.74 5.63 5.01
CA LEU A 25 5.25 4.57 4.14
C LEU A 25 6.28 3.44 4.00
N PHE A 26 7.54 3.76 3.69
CA PHE A 26 8.60 2.74 3.57
C PHE A 26 8.81 1.96 4.86
N THR A 27 8.84 2.64 6.00
CA THR A 27 9.02 2.01 7.31
C THR A 27 7.85 1.08 7.67
N ALA A 28 6.62 1.46 7.30
CA ALA A 28 5.47 0.60 7.55
C ALA A 28 5.43 -0.60 6.58
N ILE A 29 5.79 -0.38 5.31
CA ILE A 29 5.80 -1.42 4.28
C ILE A 29 6.90 -2.45 4.57
N SER A 30 8.10 -2.03 5.01
CA SER A 30 9.22 -2.94 5.30
C SER A 30 8.94 -3.96 6.41
N LYS A 31 7.91 -3.73 7.22
CA LYS A 31 7.47 -4.62 8.30
C LYS A 31 6.42 -5.65 7.87
N LEU A 32 6.00 -5.61 6.61
CA LEU A 32 5.05 -6.59 6.08
C LEU A 32 5.67 -8.00 6.02
N PRO A 33 4.86 -9.05 6.21
CA PRO A 33 3.44 -9.03 6.57
C PRO A 33 3.21 -9.06 8.10
N LEU A 34 4.27 -8.92 8.90
CA LEU A 34 4.30 -9.25 10.33
C LEU A 34 3.66 -8.17 11.21
N GLU A 35 3.85 -6.88 10.88
CA GLU A 35 3.35 -5.78 11.70
C GLU A 35 2.47 -4.80 10.92
N GLY A 36 1.61 -4.11 11.67
CA GLY A 36 0.79 -3.01 11.18
C GLY A 36 -0.70 -3.32 11.14
N ASN A 37 -1.49 -2.31 10.77
CA ASN A 37 -2.93 -2.44 10.64
C ASN A 37 -3.28 -3.07 9.28
N ILE A 38 -3.07 -4.38 9.21
CA ILE A 38 -3.31 -5.20 8.02
C ILE A 38 -4.70 -5.81 8.10
N LYS A 39 -5.50 -5.68 7.04
CA LYS A 39 -6.78 -6.38 6.89
C LYS A 39 -6.87 -7.03 5.51
N LYS A 40 -7.45 -8.23 5.45
CA LYS A 40 -7.82 -8.87 4.18
C LYS A 40 -8.89 -8.03 3.48
N LEU A 41 -8.81 -7.94 2.15
CA LEU A 41 -9.84 -7.30 1.34
C LEU A 41 -11.09 -8.20 1.28
N GLN A 42 -12.26 -7.58 1.17
CA GLN A 42 -13.52 -8.30 0.99
C GLN A 42 -13.79 -8.47 -0.50
N GLY A 43 -14.22 -9.67 -0.92
CA GLY A 43 -14.60 -9.96 -2.31
C GLY A 43 -13.45 -10.14 -3.30
N ILE A 44 -12.21 -9.82 -2.93
CA ILE A 44 -11.01 -10.00 -3.77
C ILE A 44 -9.85 -10.58 -2.97
N SER A 45 -8.91 -11.24 -3.66
CA SER A 45 -7.65 -11.67 -3.06
C SER A 45 -6.76 -10.45 -2.76
N GLY A 46 -6.05 -10.50 -1.63
CA GLY A 46 -5.14 -9.46 -1.21
C GLY A 46 -5.48 -8.81 0.13
N TYR A 47 -4.63 -7.88 0.50
CA TYR A 47 -4.58 -7.25 1.82
C TYR A 47 -4.43 -5.76 1.68
N ARG A 48 -4.74 -5.07 2.78
CA ARG A 48 -4.56 -3.65 2.92
C ARG A 48 -3.88 -3.34 4.24
N LEU A 49 -2.74 -2.67 4.18
CA LEU A 49 -2.10 -2.03 5.33
C LEU A 49 -2.57 -0.57 5.43
N ARG A 50 -2.99 -0.13 6.62
CA ARG A 50 -3.30 1.27 6.89
C ARG A 50 -2.09 1.98 7.51
N VAL A 51 -1.67 3.10 6.89
CA VAL A 51 -0.59 3.97 7.37
C VAL A 51 -1.11 5.40 7.43
N GLY A 52 -1.66 5.79 8.59
CA GLY A 52 -2.32 7.09 8.75
C GLY A 52 -3.52 7.25 7.80
N ASN A 53 -3.38 8.18 6.85
CA ASN A 53 -4.36 8.46 5.79
C ASN A 53 -4.09 7.67 4.50
N TYR A 54 -3.08 6.81 4.46
CA TYR A 54 -2.79 5.98 3.30
C TYR A 54 -3.25 4.54 3.51
N ARG A 55 -3.60 3.89 2.40
CA ARG A 55 -3.84 2.46 2.33
C ARG A 55 -2.91 1.86 1.29
N VAL A 56 -2.11 0.90 1.71
CA VAL A 56 -1.21 0.15 0.85
C VAL A 56 -1.91 -1.17 0.51
N LEU A 57 -2.18 -1.41 -0.77
CA LEU A 57 -2.77 -2.64 -1.27
C LEU A 57 -1.65 -3.58 -1.73
N PHE A 58 -1.67 -4.82 -1.23
CA PHE A 58 -0.64 -5.81 -1.54
C PHE A 58 -1.19 -7.24 -1.52
N ASP A 59 -0.48 -8.17 -2.16
CA ASP A 59 -0.85 -9.59 -2.21
C ASP A 59 -0.14 -10.45 -1.14
N VAL A 60 -0.41 -11.75 -1.12
CA VAL A 60 0.24 -12.72 -0.20
C VAL A 60 1.75 -12.84 -0.40
N ASN A 61 2.28 -12.41 -1.55
CA ASN A 61 3.70 -12.54 -1.90
C ASN A 61 4.51 -11.28 -1.55
N GLY A 62 3.84 -10.19 -1.14
CA GLY A 62 4.50 -8.92 -0.86
C GLY A 62 4.58 -7.98 -2.05
N PHE A 63 3.83 -8.26 -3.12
CA PHE A 63 3.71 -7.36 -4.24
C PHE A 63 2.76 -6.21 -3.89
N VAL A 64 3.32 -5.00 -3.74
CA VAL A 64 2.57 -3.76 -3.49
C VAL A 64 1.96 -3.28 -4.80
N VAL A 65 0.66 -3.50 -4.92
CA VAL A 65 -0.14 -3.18 -6.11
C VAL A 65 -0.38 -1.68 -6.21
N ASP A 66 -0.74 -1.03 -5.10
CA ASP A 66 -1.10 0.38 -5.11
C ASP A 66 -0.99 1.02 -3.72
N ILE A 67 -0.86 2.34 -3.70
CA ILE A 67 -0.89 3.13 -2.46
C ILE A 67 -1.88 4.28 -2.70
N ILE A 68 -2.97 4.25 -1.95
CA ILE A 68 -4.08 5.20 -2.10
C ILE A 68 -4.18 6.10 -0.87
N ASP A 69 -4.43 7.38 -1.09
CA ASP A 69 -4.79 8.33 -0.03
C ASP A 69 -6.30 8.26 0.23
N VAL A 70 -6.68 8.18 1.52
CA VAL A 70 -8.06 8.20 2.01
C VAL A 70 -8.79 9.49 1.61
N GLY A 71 -8.08 10.60 1.42
CA GLY A 71 -8.65 11.86 0.94
C GLY A 71 -9.12 11.82 -0.52
N ASN A 72 -8.60 10.88 -1.32
CA ASN A 72 -8.88 10.79 -2.75
C ASN A 72 -9.90 9.67 -3.04
N ARG A 73 -11.15 9.89 -2.58
CA ARG A 73 -12.26 8.92 -2.67
C ARG A 73 -12.56 8.42 -4.10
N GLY A 74 -12.11 9.13 -5.15
CA GLY A 74 -12.42 8.83 -6.55
C GLY A 74 -11.49 7.84 -7.27
N GLN A 75 -10.38 7.40 -6.66
CA GLN A 75 -9.39 6.52 -7.33
C GLN A 75 -9.54 5.02 -6.99
N ILE A 76 -10.49 4.65 -6.13
CA ILE A 76 -10.55 3.30 -5.55
C ILE A 76 -11.14 2.24 -6.52
N TYR A 77 -11.74 2.65 -7.66
CA TYR A 77 -12.38 1.72 -8.61
C TYR A 77 -12.09 2.04 -10.09
N LYS A 78 -10.83 2.15 -10.49
CA LYS A 78 -10.47 2.06 -11.93
C LYS A 78 -9.72 0.76 -12.17
N GLY A 79 -10.46 -0.31 -12.42
CA GLY A 79 -9.89 -1.62 -12.75
C GLY A 79 -10.76 -2.84 -12.40
N VAL A 80 -12.08 -2.68 -12.29
CA VAL A 80 -13.03 -3.77 -12.52
C VAL A 80 -13.68 -3.51 -13.87
#